data_AF-A0A2S9FQ61-F1
#
_entry.id   AF-A0A2S9FQ61-F1
#
_cell.length_a   1.000
_cell.length_b   1.000
_cell.length_c   1.000
_cell.angle_alpha   90.00
_cell.angle_beta   90.00
_cell.angle_gamma   90.00
#
_symmetry.space_group_name_H-M   'P 1'
#
loop_
_entity.id
_entity.type
_entity.pdbx_description
1 polymer ?
#
loop_
_entity_poly.entity_id
_entity_poly.type
_entity_poly.pdbx_seq_one_letter_code
_entity_poly.pdbx_strand_id
1 'polypeptide(L)'
;ARLHATFWGRLPTDNAGPLAWLYTASADSASLLTAPLLKTSSRRLAERTDLPLERGRFIDEHYRAVAALVDRPPHTVMHGDAHPGNLYFRDGQAGLLDWQAVRRGHPGR
;
A
#
# COMPACT_ATOMS: atom_id res chain seq x y z
N ALA A 1 -2.24 16.54 -5.17
CA ALA A 1 -1.10 16.40 -4.23
C ALA A 1 -1.26 17.11 -2.88
N ARG A 2 -2.23 18.04 -2.68
CA ARG A 2 -2.34 18.85 -1.44
C ARG A 2 -2.35 18.02 -0.15
N LEU A 3 -3.14 16.95 -0.10
CA LEU A 3 -3.18 16.04 1.05
C LEU A 3 -1.80 15.50 1.40
N HIS A 4 -1.08 14.95 0.42
CA HIS A 4 0.24 14.38 0.66
C HIS A 4 1.24 15.43 1.14
N ALA A 5 1.24 16.62 0.52
CA ALA A 5 2.10 17.72 0.93
C ALA A 5 1.78 18.23 2.35
N THR A 6 0.51 18.26 2.75
CA THR A 6 0.09 18.70 4.09
C THR A 6 0.67 17.82 5.19
N PHE A 7 0.78 16.51 4.96
CA PHE A 7 1.17 15.53 5.99
C PHE A 7 2.57 14.94 5.82
N TRP A 8 3.30 15.30 4.75
CA TRP A 8 4.64 14.79 4.47
C TRP A 8 5.62 15.01 5.62
N GLY A 9 6.09 13.93 6.23
CA GLY A 9 7.03 13.96 7.36
C GLY A 9 6.43 14.55 8.64
N ARG A 10 5.10 14.71 8.73
CA ARG A 10 4.40 15.33 9.87
C ARG A 10 3.49 14.37 10.63
N LEU A 11 3.45 13.10 10.23
CA LEU A 11 2.68 12.08 10.95
C LEU A 11 3.42 11.62 12.22
N PRO A 12 2.69 11.28 13.30
CA PRO A 12 3.32 10.81 14.53
C PRO A 12 4.14 9.54 14.30
N THR A 13 5.32 9.46 14.93
CA THR A 13 6.23 8.32 14.86
C THR A 13 6.13 7.37 16.05
N ASP A 14 5.58 7.84 17.17
CA ASP A 14 5.52 7.17 18.48
C ASP A 14 4.14 6.59 18.80
N ASN A 15 3.26 6.45 17.80
CA ASN A 15 1.87 5.99 17.94
C ASN A 15 1.07 6.79 18.98
N ALA A 16 1.44 8.06 19.21
CA ALA A 16 0.72 8.98 20.07
C ALA A 16 0.19 10.19 19.29
N GLY A 17 -0.91 10.77 19.77
CA GLY A 17 -1.49 11.99 19.19
C GLY A 17 -2.43 11.79 17.99
N PRO A 18 -2.85 12.88 17.34
CA PRO A 18 -3.78 12.83 16.22
C PRO A 18 -3.23 11.99 15.06
N LEU A 19 -4.08 11.16 14.46
CA LEU A 19 -3.73 10.23 13.36
C LEU A 19 -2.75 9.10 13.74
N ALA A 20 -2.45 8.89 15.02
CA ALA A 20 -1.65 7.74 15.48
C ALA A 20 -2.27 6.37 15.17
N TRP A 21 -3.58 6.34 14.89
CA TRP A 21 -4.29 5.14 14.45
C TRP A 21 -3.95 4.72 13.01
N LEU A 22 -3.30 5.59 12.22
CA LEU A 22 -2.82 5.23 10.89
C LEU A 22 -1.63 4.26 11.01
N TYR A 23 -1.81 3.06 10.45
CA TYR A 23 -0.80 2.02 10.37
C TYR A 23 -0.11 2.03 9.01
N THR A 24 1.02 1.34 8.88
CA THR A 24 1.68 1.12 7.58
C THR A 24 1.14 -0.16 6.92
N ALA A 25 1.41 -0.39 5.63
CA ALA A 25 0.85 -1.56 4.95
C ALA A 25 1.30 -2.89 5.56
N SER A 26 2.54 -2.98 6.04
CA SER A 26 3.07 -4.17 6.73
C SER A 26 2.54 -4.35 8.15
N ALA A 27 1.99 -3.28 8.76
CA ALA A 27 1.41 -3.34 10.09
C ALA A 27 -0.08 -3.75 10.09
N ASP A 28 -0.69 -3.82 8.90
CA ASP A 28 -2.02 -4.39 8.72
C ASP A 28 -2.02 -5.89 9.10
N SER A 29 -2.96 -6.32 9.93
CA SER A 29 -3.10 -7.73 10.32
C SER A 29 -3.42 -8.63 9.12
N ALA A 30 -4.14 -8.11 8.12
CA ALA A 30 -4.42 -8.83 6.87
C ALA A 30 -3.15 -9.09 6.04
N SER A 31 -2.07 -8.33 6.25
CA SER A 31 -0.80 -8.52 5.54
C SER A 31 -0.20 -9.92 5.74
N LEU A 32 -0.54 -10.60 6.86
CA LEU A 32 -0.12 -11.97 7.15
C LEU A 32 -0.57 -12.96 6.07
N LEU A 33 -1.71 -12.70 5.43
CA LEU A 33 -2.25 -13.52 4.36
C LEU A 33 -1.69 -13.16 2.98
N THR A 34 -1.03 -12.01 2.83
CA THR A 34 -0.61 -11.53 1.50
C THR A 34 0.45 -12.42 0.87
N ALA A 35 1.52 -12.75 1.60
CA ALA A 35 2.57 -13.62 1.09
C ALA A 35 2.08 -15.02 0.63
N PRO A 36 1.28 -15.78 1.42
CA PRO A 36 0.76 -17.07 0.96
C PRO A 36 -0.23 -16.94 -0.20
N LEU A 37 -1.01 -15.86 -0.27
CA LEU A 37 -1.91 -15.59 -1.40
C LEU A 37 -1.12 -15.28 -2.67
N LEU A 38 -0.09 -14.43 -2.61
CA LEU A 38 0.81 -14.14 -3.73
C LEU A 38 1.42 -15.43 -4.29
N LYS A 39 2.03 -16.27 -3.44
CA LYS A 39 2.61 -17.56 -3.85
C LYS A 39 1.58 -18.50 -4.50
N THR A 40 0.34 -18.48 -4.03
CA THR A 40 -0.72 -19.32 -4.59
C THR A 40 -1.20 -18.77 -5.94
N SER A 41 -1.34 -17.46 -6.06
CA SER A 41 -1.65 -16.78 -7.31
C SER A 41 -0.57 -17.00 -8.36
N SER A 42 0.72 -16.84 -8.00
CA SER A 42 1.86 -17.07 -8.90
C SER A 42 1.89 -18.51 -9.43
N ARG A 43 1.63 -19.52 -8.58
CA ARG A 43 1.53 -20.93 -9.01
C ARG A 43 0.41 -21.16 -10.01
N ARG A 44 -0.81 -20.65 -9.73
CA ARG A 44 -1.95 -20.79 -10.64
C ARG A 44 -1.75 -20.04 -11.96
N LEU A 45 -1.05 -18.90 -11.90
CA LEU A 45 -0.76 -18.11 -13.08
C LEU A 45 0.25 -18.83 -13.98
N ALA A 46 1.26 -19.50 -13.41
CA ALA A 46 2.25 -20.28 -14.15
C ALA A 46 1.65 -21.41 -15.01
N GLU A 47 0.47 -21.91 -14.63
CA GLU A 47 -0.27 -22.92 -15.41
C GLU A 47 -0.98 -22.33 -16.64
N ARG A 48 -1.05 -20.99 -16.76
CA ARG A 48 -1.93 -20.29 -17.70
C ARG A 48 -1.26 -19.16 -18.49
N THR A 49 0.05 -18.95 -18.34
CA THR A 49 0.76 -17.86 -18.99
C THR A 49 2.22 -18.21 -19.27
N ASP A 50 2.76 -17.63 -20.33
CA ASP A 50 4.20 -17.68 -20.67
C ASP A 50 4.97 -16.45 -20.15
N LEU A 51 4.33 -15.61 -19.32
CA LEU A 51 4.99 -14.48 -18.68
C LEU A 51 6.15 -14.96 -17.78
N PRO A 52 7.26 -14.20 -17.69
CA PRO A 52 8.43 -14.54 -16.88
C PRO A 52 8.17 -14.32 -15.38
N LEU A 53 7.36 -15.20 -14.78
CA LEU A 53 6.93 -15.09 -13.37
C LEU A 53 8.08 -15.24 -12.38
N GLU A 54 9.19 -15.87 -12.77
CA GLU A 54 10.39 -16.01 -11.95
C GLU A 54 10.98 -14.65 -11.53
N ARG A 55 10.75 -13.60 -12.31
CA ARG A 55 11.16 -12.22 -11.97
C ARG A 55 10.48 -11.69 -10.71
N GLY A 56 9.25 -12.15 -10.42
CA GLY A 56 8.48 -11.78 -9.23
C GLY A 56 8.83 -12.61 -7.98
N ARG A 57 9.53 -13.74 -8.15
CA ARG A 57 9.74 -14.74 -7.10
C ARG A 57 10.42 -14.18 -5.85
N PHE A 58 11.37 -13.27 -6.02
CA PHE A 58 12.05 -12.61 -4.90
C PHE A 58 11.06 -11.88 -3.98
N ILE A 59 10.08 -11.18 -4.57
CA ILE A 59 9.06 -10.47 -3.80
C ILE A 59 8.14 -11.46 -3.10
N ASP A 60 7.72 -12.54 -3.77
CA ASP A 60 6.88 -13.58 -3.18
C ASP A 60 7.55 -14.25 -1.96
N GLU A 61 8.86 -14.51 -2.06
CA GLU A 61 9.65 -15.15 -1.01
C GLU A 61 9.97 -14.21 0.16
N HIS A 62 10.16 -12.91 -0.13
CA HIS A 62 10.60 -11.91 0.84
C HIS A 62 9.57 -10.81 1.14
N TYR A 63 8.29 -11.06 0.85
CA TYR A 63 7.22 -10.05 0.90
C TYR A 63 7.24 -9.19 2.17
N ARG A 64 7.39 -9.81 3.36
CA ARG A 64 7.43 -9.06 4.63
C ARG A 64 8.62 -8.09 4.72
N ALA A 65 9.79 -8.50 4.25
CA ALA A 65 10.98 -7.66 4.24
C ALA A 65 10.84 -6.52 3.21
N VAL A 66 10.26 -6.81 2.05
CA VAL A 66 9.95 -5.81 1.02
C VAL A 66 8.92 -4.79 1.54
N ALA A 67 7.83 -5.25 2.14
CA ALA A 67 6.80 -4.37 2.72
C ALA A 67 7.39 -3.48 3.82
N ALA A 68 8.21 -4.03 4.73
CA ALA A 68 8.89 -3.24 5.76
C ALA A 68 9.89 -2.22 5.18
N LEU A 69 10.51 -2.52 4.04
CA LEU A 69 11.39 -1.58 3.33
C LEU A 69 10.60 -0.43 2.69
N VAL A 70 9.48 -0.75 2.04
CA VAL A 70 8.56 0.24 1.45
C VAL A 70 7.96 1.15 2.51
N ASP A 71 7.65 0.59 3.68
CA ASP A 71 7.06 1.29 4.82
C ASP A 71 8.06 2.18 5.58
N ARG A 72 9.29 2.35 5.12
CA ARG A 72 10.23 3.27 5.78
C ARG A 72 9.80 4.73 5.63
N PRO A 73 9.96 5.56 6.68
CA PRO A 73 9.72 7.00 6.60
C PRO A 73 10.57 7.70 5.51
N PRO A 74 10.24 8.95 5.15
CA PRO A 74 9.13 9.77 5.65
C PRO A 74 7.77 9.29 5.17
N HIS A 75 6.73 9.52 5.99
CA HIS A 75 5.35 9.17 5.67
C HIS A 75 4.48 10.38 5.37
N THR A 76 3.40 10.11 4.65
CA THR A 76 2.21 10.94 4.55
C THR A 76 0.95 10.07 4.67
N VAL A 77 -0.22 10.71 4.77
CA VAL A 77 -1.51 10.02 4.58
C VAL A 77 -1.61 9.51 3.14
N MET A 78 -1.97 8.23 3.02
CA MET A 78 -2.17 7.49 1.77
C MET A 78 -3.60 6.93 1.75
N HIS A 79 -4.20 6.85 0.55
CA HIS A 79 -5.52 6.22 0.37
C HIS A 79 -5.52 4.74 0.76
N GLY A 80 -4.45 4.03 0.40
CA GLY A 80 -4.29 2.60 0.64
C GLY A 80 -5.00 1.66 -0.33
N ASP A 81 -5.83 2.21 -1.22
CA ASP A 81 -6.54 1.46 -2.27
C ASP A 81 -6.93 2.37 -3.46
N ALA A 82 -5.95 3.11 -3.97
CA ALA A 82 -6.18 4.06 -5.05
C ALA A 82 -6.24 3.33 -6.40
N HIS A 83 -7.43 3.24 -6.98
CA HIS A 83 -7.65 2.64 -8.30
C HIS A 83 -8.82 3.35 -9.02
N PRO A 84 -9.03 3.14 -10.33
CA PRO A 84 -10.09 3.82 -11.08
C PRO A 84 -11.50 3.66 -10.47
N GLY A 85 -11.81 2.53 -9.84
CA GLY A 85 -13.08 2.33 -9.15
C GLY A 85 -13.33 3.24 -7.93
N ASN A 86 -12.28 3.79 -7.31
CA ASN A 86 -12.36 4.72 -6.18
C ASN A 86 -12.14 6.17 -6.61
N LEU A 87 -11.98 6.42 -7.92
CA LEU A 87 -11.78 7.75 -8.49
C LEU A 87 -13.13 8.35 -8.90
N TYR A 88 -13.34 9.62 -8.60
CA TYR A 88 -14.46 10.39 -9.13
C TYR A 88 -13.99 11.72 -9.70
N PHE A 89 -14.84 12.31 -10.55
CA PHE A 89 -14.65 13.66 -11.06
C PHE A 89 -15.85 14.52 -10.70
N ARG A 90 -15.59 15.72 -10.23
CA ARG A 90 -16.61 16.73 -9.96
C ARG A 90 -16.06 18.10 -10.32
N ASP A 91 -16.81 18.85 -11.13
CA ASP A 91 -16.43 20.21 -11.55
C ASP A 91 -15.02 20.30 -12.15
N GLY A 92 -14.65 19.30 -12.97
CA GLY A 92 -13.33 19.19 -13.60
C GLY A 92 -12.18 18.78 -12.66
N GLN A 93 -12.47 18.45 -11.39
CA GLN A 93 -11.48 18.02 -10.41
C GLN A 93 -11.61 16.54 -10.10
N ALA A 94 -10.47 15.85 -10.00
CA ALA A 94 -10.40 14.46 -9.58
C ALA A 94 -10.37 14.35 -8.05
N GLY A 95 -11.05 13.35 -7.50
CA GLY A 95 -11.03 13.01 -6.08
C GLY A 95 -11.12 11.51 -5.84
N LEU A 96 -10.87 11.09 -4.60
CA LEU A 96 -10.97 9.68 -4.19
C LEU A 96 -12.13 9.48 -3.20
N LEU A 97 -12.90 8.42 -3.41
CA LEU A 97 -13.89 7.88 -2.48
C LEU A 97 -13.32 6.65 -1.79
N ASP A 98 -14.03 6.15 -0.78
CA ASP A 98 -13.72 4.88 -0.13
C ASP A 98 -12.38 4.83 0.64
N TRP A 99 -12.24 5.74 1.61
CA TRP A 99 -11.04 5.90 2.43
C TRP A 99 -10.88 4.84 3.54
N GLN A 100 -11.59 3.73 3.49
CA GLN A 100 -11.54 2.68 4.52
C GLN A 100 -10.15 2.02 4.64
N ALA A 101 -9.38 2.02 3.56
CA ALA A 101 -8.01 1.49 3.51
C ALA A 101 -6.93 2.52 3.89
N VAL A 102 -7.32 3.70 4.38
CA VAL A 102 -6.43 4.82 4.69
C VAL A 102 -5.30 4.40 5.64
N ARG A 103 -4.09 4.85 5.32
CA ARG A 103 -2.86 4.42 6.01
C ARG A 103 -1.78 5.48 5.94
N ARG A 104 -0.71 5.31 6.71
CA ARG A 104 0.53 6.08 6.54
C ARG A 104 1.50 5.34 5.64
N GLY A 105 2.22 6.06 4.78
CA GLY A 105 3.19 5.44 3.87
C GLY A 105 3.95 6.46 3.03
N HIS A 106 4.79 5.94 2.14
CA HIS A 106 5.60 6.73 1.22
C HIS A 106 4.97 6.68 -0.19
N PRO A 107 4.70 7.81 -0.88
CA PRO A 107 3.94 7.84 -2.13
C PRO A 107 4.74 7.37 -3.35
N GLY A 108 6.06 7.28 -3.25
CA GLY A 108 6.95 6.86 -4.34
C GLY A 108 7.70 5.56 -4.09
N ARG A 109 7.25 4.73 -3.14
CA ARG A 109 7.84 3.40 -2.86
C ARG A 109 6.74 2.36 -2.79
#